data_AF-D4LSY4-F1
#
_entry.id   AF-D4LSY4-F1
#
_cell.length_a   1.000
_cell.length_b   1.000
_cell.length_c   1.000
_cell.angle_alpha   90.00
_cell.angle_beta   90.00
_cell.angle_gamma   90.00
#
_symmetry.space_group_name_H-M   'P 1'
#
loop_
_entity.id
_entity.type
_entity.pdbx_description
1 polymer ?
#
loop_
_entity_poly.entity_id
_entity_poly.type
_entity_poly.pdbx_seq_one_letter_code
_entity_poly.pdbx_strand_id
1 'polypeptide(L)'
;MGSPLIKRLDALYQRAQMVMKVQADHAPFLYVAPWSFMKNECRVKYFPEGTYQEEEKITTTFHNALAIAQYYYECGIHVQFTMSLCIEWLFLFSCDDPRYTPEQQKVWYRKNKEEFPEIKAMLESEQRFEIVGVLRRMPQNFLFKGLPDDIKDDYKLMDS
;
A
#
# COMPACT_ATOMS: atom_id res chain seq x y z
N MET A 1 -49.01 12.16 17.59
CA MET A 1 -47.66 12.59 17.14
C MET A 1 -46.72 12.45 18.33
N GLY A 2 -45.67 11.60 18.24
CA GLY A 2 -44.78 11.33 19.38
C GLY A 2 -44.01 12.58 19.85
N SER A 3 -43.75 12.64 21.16
CA SER A 3 -43.01 13.72 21.82
C SER A 3 -41.69 14.03 21.08
N PRO A 4 -41.33 15.31 20.87
CA PRO A 4 -40.06 15.70 20.23
C PRO A 4 -38.82 15.05 20.87
N LEU A 5 -38.89 14.75 22.16
CA LEU A 5 -37.84 14.05 22.92
C LEU A 5 -37.67 12.59 22.47
N ILE A 6 -38.78 11.87 22.25
CA ILE A 6 -38.76 10.46 21.81
C ILE A 6 -38.15 10.36 20.42
N LYS A 7 -38.52 11.26 19.50
CA LYS A 7 -37.94 11.31 18.15
C LYS A 7 -36.43 11.58 18.16
N ARG A 8 -35.94 12.42 19.09
CA ARG A 8 -34.51 12.67 19.27
C ARG A 8 -33.79 11.46 19.85
N LEU A 9 -34.42 10.75 20.78
CA LEU A 9 -33.88 9.52 21.37
C LEU A 9 -33.76 8.41 20.31
N ASP A 10 -34.79 8.21 19.49
CA ASP A 10 -34.78 7.24 18.39
C ASP A 10 -33.71 7.57 17.35
N ALA A 11 -33.56 8.85 17.00
CA ALA A 11 -32.52 9.28 16.07
C ALA A 11 -31.10 9.07 16.64
N LEU A 12 -30.90 9.26 17.94
CA LEU A 12 -29.63 8.94 18.62
C LEU A 12 -29.38 7.44 18.66
N TYR A 13 -30.41 6.63 18.93
CA TYR A 13 -30.30 5.18 18.96
C TYR A 13 -29.97 4.60 17.58
N GLN A 14 -30.61 5.11 16.52
CA GLN A 14 -30.31 4.75 15.13
C GLN A 14 -28.89 5.17 14.72
N ARG A 15 -28.42 6.35 15.14
CA ARG A 15 -27.01 6.75 14.91
C ARG A 15 -26.04 5.85 15.67
N ALA A 16 -26.32 5.50 16.92
CA ALA A 16 -25.49 4.60 17.70
C ALA A 16 -25.42 3.21 17.05
N GLN A 17 -26.55 2.68 16.57
CA GLN A 17 -26.59 1.41 15.83
C GLN A 17 -25.81 1.49 14.51
N MET A 18 -25.89 2.60 13.77
CA MET A 18 -25.06 2.80 12.57
C MET A 18 -23.57 2.92 12.90
N VAL A 19 -23.19 3.60 13.99
CA VAL A 19 -21.80 3.67 14.47
C VAL A 19 -21.30 2.30 14.91
N MET A 20 -22.11 1.50 15.61
CA MET A 20 -21.77 0.12 15.97
C MET A 20 -21.66 -0.80 14.74
N LYS A 21 -22.47 -0.56 13.71
CA LYS A 21 -22.38 -1.28 12.43
C LYS A 21 -21.12 -0.89 11.65
N VAL A 22 -20.73 0.38 11.69
CA VAL A 22 -19.44 0.88 11.16
C VAL A 22 -18.26 0.35 11.98
N GLN A 23 -18.43 0.13 13.30
CA GLN A 23 -17.44 -0.56 14.12
C GLN A 23 -17.31 -2.05 13.77
N ALA A 24 -18.40 -2.70 13.34
CA ALA A 24 -18.35 -4.06 12.79
C ALA A 24 -17.72 -4.10 11.39
N ASP A 25 -17.67 -2.99 10.66
CA ASP A 25 -16.95 -2.84 9.38
C ASP A 25 -15.44 -2.57 9.55
N HIS A 26 -14.91 -2.57 10.78
CA HIS A 26 -13.47 -2.52 11.05
C HIS A 26 -12.82 -3.90 10.86
N ALA A 27 -13.00 -4.50 9.68
CA ALA A 27 -12.31 -5.72 9.33
C ALA A 27 -10.78 -5.50 9.45
N PRO A 28 -10.04 -6.46 10.03
CA PRO A 28 -8.59 -6.41 10.03
C PRO A 28 -8.09 -6.22 8.60
N PHE A 29 -7.07 -5.40 8.47
CA PHE A 29 -6.60 -4.94 7.18
C PHE A 29 -5.08 -4.83 7.19
N LEU A 30 -4.42 -5.15 6.08
CA LEU A 30 -2.98 -5.08 5.90
C LEU A 30 -2.60 -4.16 4.73
N TYR A 31 -1.79 -3.14 4.98
CA TYR A 31 -1.12 -2.35 3.93
C TYR A 31 0.28 -2.90 3.71
N VAL A 32 0.63 -3.17 2.47
CA VAL A 32 2.00 -3.44 2.03
C VAL A 32 2.46 -2.31 1.12
N ALA A 33 3.54 -1.63 1.51
CA ALA A 33 4.01 -0.44 0.82
C ALA A 33 5.52 -0.55 0.57
N PRO A 34 5.94 -0.93 -0.65
CA PRO A 34 7.34 -0.85 -1.05
C PRO A 34 7.86 0.58 -0.84
N TRP A 35 8.99 0.72 -0.16
CA TRP A 35 9.69 2.00 -0.01
C TRP A 35 10.66 2.20 -1.16
N SER A 36 11.49 1.18 -1.43
CA SER A 36 12.38 1.16 -2.59
C SER A 36 12.68 -0.27 -3.01
N PHE A 37 12.55 -0.53 -4.31
CA PHE A 37 12.98 -1.82 -4.88
C PHE A 37 14.50 -1.91 -4.95
N MET A 38 15.19 -0.79 -5.21
CA MET A 38 16.65 -0.77 -5.23
C MET A 38 17.27 -1.07 -3.87
N LYS A 39 16.62 -0.64 -2.78
CA LYS A 39 17.02 -0.99 -1.40
C LYS A 39 16.41 -2.29 -0.90
N ASN A 40 15.50 -2.89 -1.66
CA ASN A 40 14.67 -4.01 -1.22
C ASN A 40 14.03 -3.74 0.15
N GLU A 41 13.45 -2.55 0.33
CA GLU A 41 12.80 -2.14 1.57
C GLU A 41 11.30 -1.99 1.34
N CYS A 42 10.51 -2.60 2.21
CA CYS A 42 9.07 -2.58 2.20
C CYS A 42 8.55 -2.33 3.62
N ARG A 43 7.48 -1.55 3.73
CA ARG A 43 6.78 -1.29 4.98
C ARG A 43 5.47 -2.03 4.97
N VAL A 44 5.27 -2.84 5.99
CA VAL A 44 4.00 -3.53 6.24
C VAL A 44 3.34 -2.87 7.43
N LYS A 45 2.07 -2.52 7.29
CA LYS A 45 1.24 -1.93 8.33
C LYS A 45 0.01 -2.80 8.52
N TYR A 46 -0.08 -3.45 9.68
CA TYR A 46 -1.20 -4.28 10.06
C TYR A 46 -2.12 -3.51 11.01
N PHE A 47 -3.41 -3.56 10.72
CA PHE A 47 -4.46 -2.90 11.48
C PHE A 47 -5.39 -3.99 12.04
N PRO A 48 -5.06 -4.58 13.19
CA PRO A 48 -5.82 -5.69 13.76
C PRO A 48 -7.26 -5.30 14.13
N GLU A 49 -7.47 -4.05 14.51
CA GLU A 49 -8.77 -3.49 14.90
C GLU A 49 -9.33 -2.52 13.84
N GLY A 50 -8.81 -2.56 12.60
CA GLY A 50 -9.24 -1.73 11.48
C GLY A 50 -8.60 -0.32 11.41
N THR A 51 -9.04 0.47 10.43
CA THR A 51 -8.32 1.62 9.84
C THR A 51 -8.04 2.81 10.78
N TYR A 52 -8.63 2.84 11.97
CA TYR A 52 -8.58 3.98 12.90
C TYR A 52 -7.88 3.66 14.23
N GLN A 53 -7.28 2.47 14.34
CA GLN A 53 -6.62 1.97 15.56
C GLN A 53 -5.10 1.92 15.38
N GLU A 54 -4.38 1.64 16.47
CA GLU A 54 -2.92 1.56 16.48
C GLU A 54 -2.42 0.52 15.46
N GLU A 55 -1.49 0.94 14.60
CA GLU A 55 -0.95 0.09 13.53
C GLU A 55 0.33 -0.60 14.00
N GLU A 56 0.43 -1.92 13.75
CA GLU A 56 1.69 -2.64 13.86
C GLU A 56 2.50 -2.39 12.59
N LYS A 57 3.69 -1.80 12.74
CA LYS A 57 4.56 -1.45 11.60
C LYS A 57 5.82 -2.28 11.60
N ILE A 58 6.10 -2.88 10.46
CA ILE A 58 7.34 -3.63 10.23
C ILE A 58 7.99 -3.10 8.96
N THR A 59 9.29 -2.81 9.05
CA THR A 59 10.14 -2.61 7.87
C THR A 59 10.84 -3.92 7.57
N THR A 60 10.70 -4.42 6.35
CA THR A 60 11.22 -5.74 5.93
C THR A 60 11.57 -5.71 4.44
N THR A 61 12.01 -6.84 3.89
CA THR A 61 12.28 -6.96 2.45
C THR A 61 10.99 -7.10 1.65
N PHE A 62 11.01 -6.84 0.35
CA PHE A 62 9.82 -7.03 -0.50
C PHE A 62 9.36 -8.50 -0.50
N HIS A 63 10.31 -9.44 -0.53
CA HIS A 63 10.01 -10.87 -0.49
C HIS A 63 9.33 -11.29 0.83
N ASN A 64 9.85 -10.84 1.97
CA ASN A 64 9.22 -11.10 3.27
C ASN A 64 7.85 -10.40 3.38
N ALA A 65 7.70 -9.21 2.81
CA ALA A 65 6.41 -8.52 2.77
C ALA A 65 5.37 -9.29 1.93
N LEU A 66 5.79 -9.94 0.83
CA LEU A 66 4.92 -10.84 0.06
C LEU A 66 4.54 -12.09 0.87
N ALA A 67 5.47 -12.67 1.62
CA ALA A 67 5.19 -13.79 2.53
C ALA A 67 4.12 -13.41 3.58
N ILE A 68 4.30 -12.26 4.22
CA ILE A 68 3.33 -11.72 5.19
C ILE A 68 1.98 -11.46 4.52
N ALA A 69 1.97 -10.84 3.33
CA ALA A 69 0.76 -10.62 2.56
C ALA A 69 0.00 -11.92 2.25
N GLN A 70 0.73 -12.96 1.84
CA GLN A 70 0.17 -14.27 1.55
C GLN A 70 -0.44 -14.91 2.80
N TYR A 71 0.30 -14.92 3.92
CA TYR A 71 -0.19 -15.43 5.19
C TYR A 71 -1.52 -14.76 5.59
N TYR A 72 -1.56 -13.42 5.61
CA TYR A 72 -2.76 -12.68 6.01
C TYR A 72 -3.91 -12.86 5.01
N TYR A 73 -3.62 -12.94 3.71
CA TYR A 73 -4.62 -13.26 2.70
C TYR A 73 -5.26 -14.64 2.93
N GLU A 74 -4.46 -15.66 3.26
CA GLU A 74 -4.98 -17.01 3.59
C GLU A 74 -5.81 -17.02 4.89
N CYS A 75 -5.51 -16.12 5.84
CA CYS A 75 -6.34 -15.88 7.02
C CYS A 75 -7.66 -15.13 6.72
N GLY A 76 -7.93 -14.78 5.46
CA GLY A 76 -9.13 -14.06 5.05
C GLY A 76 -9.08 -12.55 5.32
N ILE A 77 -7.90 -12.00 5.59
CA ILE A 77 -7.69 -10.58 5.87
C ILE A 77 -7.55 -9.80 4.55
N HIS A 78 -8.11 -8.59 4.51
CA HIS A 78 -8.00 -7.73 3.33
C HIS A 78 -6.58 -7.15 3.23
N VAL A 79 -5.86 -7.53 2.18
CA VAL A 79 -4.48 -7.08 1.94
C VAL A 79 -4.41 -6.15 0.74
N GLN A 80 -3.92 -4.92 0.94
CA GLN A 80 -3.76 -3.94 -0.13
C GLN A 80 -2.29 -3.56 -0.29
N PHE A 81 -1.84 -3.55 -1.54
CA PHE A 81 -0.56 -2.97 -1.90
C PHE A 81 -0.74 -1.50 -2.29
N THR A 82 0.20 -0.67 -1.87
CA THR A 82 0.27 0.72 -2.27
C THR A 82 1.68 1.12 -2.70
N MET A 83 1.78 1.67 -3.90
CA MET A 83 3.00 2.20 -4.47
C MET A 83 3.23 3.67 -4.08
N SER A 84 2.31 4.28 -3.33
CA SER A 84 2.38 5.71 -2.99
C SER A 84 3.50 6.07 -2.04
N LEU A 85 4.23 5.08 -1.50
CA LEU A 85 5.44 5.27 -0.71
C LEU A 85 6.71 4.84 -1.45
N CYS A 86 6.59 4.27 -2.65
CA CYS A 86 7.73 3.80 -3.43
C CYS A 86 8.38 4.98 -4.16
N ILE A 87 9.63 5.27 -3.81
CA ILE A 87 10.40 6.39 -4.36
C ILE A 87 10.48 6.29 -5.90
N GLU A 88 10.83 5.12 -6.42
CA GLU A 88 11.02 4.90 -7.85
C GLU A 88 9.70 5.04 -8.63
N TRP A 89 8.59 4.55 -8.06
CA TRP A 89 7.27 4.69 -8.66
C TRP A 89 6.80 6.15 -8.66
N LEU A 90 6.94 6.85 -7.53
CA LEU A 90 6.58 8.27 -7.40
C LEU A 90 7.39 9.17 -8.35
N PHE A 91 8.67 8.84 -8.52
CA PHE A 91 9.54 9.52 -9.48
C PHE A 91 9.03 9.40 -10.91
N LEU A 92 8.70 8.18 -11.35
CA LEU A 92 8.17 7.94 -12.69
C LEU A 92 6.80 8.59 -12.87
N PHE A 93 5.91 8.45 -11.87
CA PHE A 93 4.61 9.11 -11.86
C PHE A 93 4.76 10.62 -12.07
N SER A 94 5.68 11.27 -11.35
CA SER A 94 5.90 12.72 -11.46
C SER A 94 6.52 13.12 -12.81
N CYS A 95 7.39 12.27 -13.39
CA CYS A 95 8.00 12.53 -14.70
C CYS A 95 7.01 12.39 -15.86
N ASP A 96 6.04 11.49 -15.74
CA ASP A 96 5.09 11.18 -16.81
C ASP A 96 3.75 11.93 -16.66
N ASP A 97 3.54 12.65 -15.55
CA ASP A 97 2.30 13.35 -15.29
C ASP A 97 2.11 14.54 -16.25
N PRO A 98 1.05 14.52 -17.09
CA PRO A 98 0.81 15.53 -18.11
C PRO A 98 0.44 16.90 -17.53
N ARG A 99 0.17 16.99 -16.22
CA ARG A 99 -0.11 18.25 -15.53
C ARG A 99 1.14 19.12 -15.38
N TYR A 100 2.34 18.55 -15.50
CA TYR A 100 3.59 19.30 -15.44
C TYR A 100 4.12 19.64 -16.83
N THR A 101 4.72 20.82 -16.96
CA THR A 101 5.39 21.20 -18.21
C THR A 101 6.68 20.40 -18.40
N PRO A 102 7.20 20.26 -19.64
CA PRO A 102 8.47 19.58 -19.88
C PRO A 102 9.65 20.15 -19.08
N GLU A 103 9.67 21.46 -18.81
CA GLU A 103 10.68 22.12 -18.00
C GLU A 103 10.58 21.71 -16.54
N GLN A 104 9.35 21.66 -16.00
CA GLN A 104 9.10 21.17 -14.65
C GLN A 104 9.56 19.71 -14.54
N GLN A 105 9.14 18.83 -15.44
CA GLN A 105 9.56 17.43 -15.45
C GLN A 105 11.10 17.30 -15.47
N LYS A 106 11.82 18.11 -16.26
CA LYS A 106 13.31 18.12 -16.27
C LYS A 106 13.92 18.57 -14.94
N VAL A 107 13.36 19.59 -14.30
CA VAL A 107 13.81 20.07 -12.98
C VAL A 107 13.61 18.99 -11.94
N TRP A 108 12.43 18.37 -11.93
CA TRP A 108 12.08 17.29 -10.99
C TRP A 108 12.98 16.09 -11.23
N TYR A 109 13.23 15.71 -12.49
CA TYR A 109 14.13 14.63 -12.85
C TYR A 109 15.53 14.86 -12.25
N ARG A 110 16.10 16.05 -12.47
CA ARG A 110 17.44 16.40 -11.97
C ARG A 110 17.49 16.36 -10.45
N LYS A 111 16.55 17.05 -9.79
CA LYS A 111 16.46 17.12 -8.34
C LYS A 111 16.35 15.74 -7.71
N ASN A 112 15.44 14.91 -8.20
CA ASN A 112 15.22 13.57 -7.65
C ASN A 112 16.44 12.65 -7.87
N LYS A 113 17.13 12.76 -9.00
CA LYS A 113 18.37 11.99 -9.26
C LYS A 113 19.51 12.39 -8.30
N GLU A 114 19.56 13.66 -7.88
CA GLU A 114 20.56 14.16 -6.93
C GLU A 114 20.21 13.83 -5.48
N GLU A 115 18.93 13.92 -5.10
CA GLU A 115 18.46 13.72 -3.73
C GLU A 115 18.29 12.24 -3.35
N PHE A 116 17.90 11.38 -4.29
CA PHE A 116 17.58 9.97 -4.01
C PHE A 116 18.55 9.02 -4.73
N PRO A 117 19.51 8.40 -4.01
CA PRO A 117 20.46 7.47 -4.60
C PRO A 117 19.79 6.23 -5.23
N GLU A 118 18.60 5.85 -4.78
CA GLU A 118 17.80 4.74 -5.32
C GLU A 118 17.34 5.03 -6.75
N ILE A 119 16.93 6.26 -7.03
CA ILE A 119 16.54 6.70 -8.39
C ILE A 119 17.76 6.66 -9.29
N LYS A 120 18.90 7.18 -8.81
CA LYS A 120 20.16 7.11 -9.56
C LYS A 120 20.55 5.65 -9.85
N ALA A 121 20.48 4.77 -8.86
CA ALA A 121 20.81 3.35 -9.01
C ALA A 121 19.87 2.64 -10.00
N MET A 122 18.55 2.90 -9.94
CA MET A 122 17.59 2.36 -10.91
C MET A 122 17.92 2.81 -12.34
N LEU A 123 18.22 4.10 -12.55
CA LEU A 123 18.51 4.66 -13.86
C LEU A 123 19.86 4.20 -14.42
N GLU A 124 20.82 3.87 -13.57
CA GLU A 124 22.16 3.40 -13.95
C GLU A 124 22.22 1.86 -14.07
N SER A 125 21.21 1.14 -13.59
CA SER A 125 21.09 -0.32 -13.71
C SER A 125 21.06 -0.79 -15.18
N GLU A 126 21.65 -1.95 -15.45
CA GLU A 126 21.54 -2.63 -16.73
C GLU A 126 20.09 -3.00 -17.07
N GLN A 127 19.28 -3.29 -16.05
CA GLN A 127 17.86 -3.66 -16.16
C GLN A 127 16.93 -2.44 -16.15
N ARG A 128 17.44 -1.20 -16.22
CA ARG A 128 16.65 0.03 -16.05
C ARG A 128 15.36 0.07 -16.89
N PHE A 129 15.41 -0.39 -18.14
CA PHE A 129 14.26 -0.32 -19.03
C PHE A 129 13.16 -1.29 -18.62
N GLU A 130 13.55 -2.46 -18.13
CA GLU A 130 12.62 -3.45 -17.61
C GLU A 130 11.98 -2.95 -16.31
N ILE A 131 12.80 -2.48 -15.35
CA ILE A 131 12.34 -1.94 -14.07
C ILE A 131 11.37 -0.78 -14.30
N VAL A 132 11.77 0.22 -15.09
CA VAL A 132 10.91 1.38 -15.42
C VAL A 132 9.63 0.95 -16.12
N GLY A 133 9.72 0.00 -17.06
CA GLY A 133 8.58 -0.54 -17.77
C GLY A 133 7.58 -1.22 -16.83
N VAL A 134 8.05 -2.02 -15.89
CA VAL A 134 7.22 -2.68 -14.87
C VAL A 134 6.56 -1.65 -13.96
N LEU A 135 7.33 -0.73 -13.39
CA LEU A 135 6.82 0.29 -12.46
C LEU A 135 5.74 1.17 -13.09
N ARG A 136 5.89 1.58 -14.35
CA ARG A 136 4.88 2.37 -15.07
C ARG A 136 3.55 1.66 -15.26
N ARG A 137 3.55 0.33 -15.30
CA ARG A 137 2.33 -0.48 -15.43
C ARG A 137 1.70 -0.81 -14.08
N MET A 138 2.43 -0.64 -12.99
CA MET A 138 1.90 -0.91 -11.65
C MET A 138 0.87 0.16 -11.28
N PRO A 139 -0.37 -0.23 -10.90
CA PRO A 139 -1.33 0.71 -10.38
C PRO A 139 -0.85 1.27 -9.04
N GLN A 140 -1.26 2.49 -8.70
CA GLN A 140 -0.91 3.11 -7.43
C GLN A 140 -1.34 2.24 -6.24
N ASN A 141 -2.53 1.66 -6.32
CA ASN A 141 -3.10 0.79 -5.29
C ASN A 141 -3.72 -0.43 -5.95
N PHE A 142 -3.55 -1.60 -5.35
CA PHE A 142 -4.21 -2.81 -5.81
C PHE A 142 -4.48 -3.77 -4.66
N LEU A 143 -5.57 -4.52 -4.80
CA LEU A 143 -5.93 -5.58 -3.87
C LEU A 143 -5.09 -6.81 -4.18
N PHE A 144 -4.43 -7.36 -3.16
CA PHE A 144 -3.71 -8.61 -3.28
C PHE A 144 -4.70 -9.78 -3.37
N LYS A 145 -4.43 -10.72 -4.29
CA LYS A 145 -5.33 -11.85 -4.62
C LYS A 145 -4.69 -13.21 -4.36
N GLY A 146 -3.64 -13.23 -3.54
CA GLY A 146 -2.81 -14.40 -3.35
C GLY A 146 -1.70 -14.50 -4.40
N LEU A 147 -0.65 -15.22 -4.03
CA LEU A 147 0.39 -15.68 -4.95
C LEU A 147 -0.16 -16.76 -5.89
N PRO A 148 0.39 -16.89 -7.11
CA PRO A 148 0.11 -18.01 -8.02
C PRO A 148 0.32 -19.38 -7.36
N ASP A 149 -0.47 -20.37 -7.77
CA ASP A 149 -0.48 -21.71 -7.17
C ASP A 149 0.87 -22.43 -7.16
N ASP A 150 1.75 -22.11 -8.11
CA ASP A 150 3.08 -22.69 -8.27
C ASP A 150 4.12 -22.13 -7.29
N ILE A 151 3.88 -20.96 -6.71
CA ILE A 151 4.81 -20.30 -5.76
C ILE A 151 4.15 -19.93 -4.42
N LYS A 152 2.86 -20.22 -4.26
CA LYS A 152 2.11 -19.82 -3.06
C LYS A 152 2.56 -20.51 -1.79
N ASP A 153 3.25 -21.65 -1.85
CA ASP A 153 3.73 -22.33 -0.64
C ASP A 153 5.20 -22.00 -0.33
N ASP A 154 5.90 -21.29 -1.21
CA ASP A 154 7.32 -20.94 -1.04
C ASP A 154 7.56 -20.10 0.22
N TYR A 155 6.57 -19.29 0.62
CA TYR A 155 6.68 -18.48 1.83
C TYR A 155 6.61 -19.30 3.13
N LYS A 156 6.03 -20.51 3.11
CA LYS A 156 5.93 -21.39 4.30
C LYS A 156 7.28 -22.02 4.65
N LEU A 157 8.25 -21.95 3.74
CA LEU A 157 9.60 -22.46 3.95
C LEU A 157 10.47 -21.48 4.77
N MET A 158 9.99 -20.27 5.07
CA MET A 158 10.72 -19.25 5.81
C MET A 158 10.83 -19.51 7.33
N ASP A 159 10.05 -20.45 7.87
CA ASP A 159 10.07 -20.84 9.29
C ASP A 159 10.92 -22.11 9.56
N SER A 160 11.79 -22.52 8.63
CA SER A 160 12.66 -23.72 8.75
C SER A 160 14.07 -23.40 9.25
#